data_AF-A0AA39SV81-F1
#
_entry.id   AF-A0AA39SV81-F1
#
_cell.length_a   1.000
_cell.length_b   1.000
_cell.length_c   1.000
_cell.angle_alpha   90.00
_cell.angle_beta   90.00
_cell.angle_gamma   90.00
#
_symmetry.space_group_name_H-M   'P 1'
#
loop_
_entity.id
_entity.type
_entity.pdbx_description
1 polymer ?
#
loop_
_entity_poly.entity_id
_entity_poly.type
_entity_poly.pdbx_seq_one_letter_code
_entity_poly.pdbx_strand_id
1 'polypeptide(L)'
;MSPDSCDTSTRSSGSPTPTITSDPLLILSASSSLSPPSSEMEETVFYVETILNYSFKDKRLLEEALTHSSHTDSASYQRLEFIGDAALGLALSNYVFLAYPQLDPGQLSLLRAANISTEKLARVAVKHGFYRFVRHNAVPLDDKVREFAEAVSQEDDAAVYGGSVKAPKILADIVESIAAAIYVDVNFDLQRLWVIFRGLLEPIITLDDLKQQPQPVTLLFELCQKQGKQVDIKHWRAKTKTIASVFVDGEFIASGSSDQKEIAKLNAAKEALHKLSHSMPISVGMFEVFNDTDGNFEIEGAKQKLHEICCKKKWPKPTYKIEKDEGPAHDKKFVSSVQIATTDGVLFMMGEEKSRVKDAENCAASLMIRALQESTYL
;
A
#
# COMPACT_ATOMS: atom_id res chain seq x y z
N MET A 1 -60.54 33.03 -49.40
CA MET A 1 -59.94 32.34 -50.55
C MET A 1 -58.44 32.59 -50.50
N SER A 2 -57.67 31.55 -50.17
CA SER A 2 -56.24 31.40 -50.52
C SER A 2 -56.07 31.48 -52.05
N PRO A 3 -54.86 31.62 -52.66
CA PRO A 3 -53.60 30.89 -52.33
C PRO A 3 -52.28 31.72 -52.41
N ASP A 4 -51.28 31.38 -51.61
CA ASP A 4 -49.99 30.66 -51.88
C ASP A 4 -48.87 31.46 -52.55
N SER A 5 -47.75 31.60 -51.82
CA SER A 5 -46.50 30.88 -52.16
C SER A 5 -45.43 31.07 -51.06
N CYS A 6 -44.90 29.94 -50.59
CA CYS A 6 -43.77 29.78 -49.67
C CYS A 6 -42.48 30.44 -50.17
N ASP A 7 -41.71 31.01 -49.25
CA ASP A 7 -40.26 31.03 -49.35
C ASP A 7 -39.63 30.74 -47.99
N THR A 8 -38.82 29.67 -47.96
CA THR A 8 -38.14 29.14 -46.79
C THR A 8 -36.89 29.94 -46.48
N SER A 9 -36.81 30.55 -45.30
CA SER A 9 -35.58 31.13 -44.76
C SER A 9 -35.13 30.36 -43.52
N THR A 10 -34.19 29.45 -43.71
CA THR A 10 -33.34 28.90 -42.64
C THR A 10 -32.14 29.82 -42.46
N ARG A 11 -32.03 30.49 -41.30
CA ARG A 11 -30.80 31.16 -40.88
C ARG A 11 -30.37 30.63 -39.52
N SER A 12 -29.31 29.83 -39.57
CA SER A 12 -28.62 29.20 -38.46
C SER A 12 -27.99 30.22 -37.51
N SER A 13 -28.30 30.11 -36.22
CA SER A 13 -27.55 30.71 -35.12
C SER A 13 -26.27 29.89 -34.89
N GLY A 14 -25.15 30.33 -35.46
CA GLY A 14 -23.82 29.78 -35.17
C GLY A 14 -23.23 30.45 -33.92
N SER A 15 -22.97 29.65 -32.89
CA SER A 15 -22.10 30.00 -31.76
C SER A 15 -20.63 30.03 -32.21
N PRO A 16 -19.77 30.87 -31.63
CA PRO A 16 -18.35 30.88 -31.97
C PRO A 16 -17.64 29.70 -31.29
N THR A 17 -17.15 28.76 -32.09
CA THR A 17 -16.13 27.79 -31.70
C THR A 17 -14.76 28.48 -31.61
N PRO A 18 -13.93 28.19 -30.61
CA PRO A 18 -12.58 28.73 -30.54
C PRO A 18 -11.69 27.99 -31.55
N THR A 19 -11.16 28.74 -32.49
CA THR A 19 -10.21 28.25 -33.50
C THR A 19 -8.86 27.98 -32.83
N ILE A 20 -8.49 26.69 -32.70
CA ILE A 20 -7.12 26.28 -32.36
C ILE A 20 -6.28 26.41 -33.63
N THR A 21 -5.69 27.58 -33.84
CA THR A 21 -4.62 27.78 -34.84
C THR A 21 -3.38 28.28 -34.12
N SER A 22 -2.60 27.33 -33.63
CA SER A 22 -1.17 27.51 -33.37
C SER A 22 -0.52 26.17 -33.64
N ASP A 23 0.36 26.15 -34.63
CA ASP A 23 1.11 24.99 -35.09
C ASP A 23 1.96 24.43 -33.93
N PRO A 24 1.73 23.19 -33.45
CA PRO A 24 2.40 22.65 -32.26
C PRO A 24 3.92 22.50 -32.42
N LEU A 25 4.45 22.61 -33.65
CA LEU A 25 5.88 22.50 -33.93
C LEU A 25 6.66 23.82 -33.82
N LEU A 26 5.98 24.98 -33.74
CA LEU A 26 6.65 26.29 -33.65
C LEU A 26 7.03 26.73 -32.23
N ILE A 27 6.65 25.98 -31.20
CA ILE A 27 7.06 26.25 -29.81
C ILE A 27 8.53 25.83 -29.55
N LEU A 28 9.13 25.03 -30.44
CA LEU A 28 10.46 24.46 -30.24
C LEU A 28 11.64 25.37 -30.63
N SER A 29 11.41 26.62 -31.06
CA SER A 29 12.48 27.49 -31.53
C SER A 29 12.39 28.93 -31.02
N ALA A 30 12.26 29.10 -29.70
CA ALA A 30 12.40 30.41 -29.07
C ALA A 30 13.43 30.37 -27.91
N SER A 31 14.58 31.00 -28.16
CA SER A 31 15.51 31.62 -27.21
C SER A 31 16.07 30.74 -26.07
N SER A 32 17.29 30.23 -26.31
CA SER A 32 18.25 29.81 -25.31
C SER A 32 18.75 30.98 -24.45
N SER A 33 17.94 31.35 -23.46
CA SER A 33 18.42 31.96 -22.22
C SER A 33 17.74 31.22 -21.07
N LEU A 34 18.37 30.11 -20.68
CA LEU A 34 17.93 29.27 -19.55
C LEU A 34 17.86 30.16 -18.31
N SER A 35 16.66 30.30 -17.76
CA SER A 35 16.41 31.18 -16.63
C SER A 35 16.84 30.47 -15.35
N PRO A 36 17.52 31.16 -14.41
CA PRO A 36 17.79 30.59 -13.10
C PRO A 36 16.46 30.31 -12.36
N PRO A 37 16.45 29.39 -11.37
CA PRO A 37 15.31 29.24 -10.48
C PRO A 37 15.07 30.53 -9.69
N SER A 38 13.91 30.65 -9.06
CA SER A 38 13.68 31.74 -8.09
C SER A 38 14.73 31.68 -6.97
N SER A 39 15.11 32.85 -6.44
CA SER A 39 16.16 32.96 -5.42
C SER A 39 15.87 32.12 -4.17
N GLU A 40 14.60 31.90 -3.85
CA GLU A 40 14.16 31.09 -2.71
C GLU A 40 14.35 29.58 -2.94
N MET A 41 14.38 29.14 -4.20
CA MET A 41 14.44 27.73 -4.59
C MET A 41 15.83 27.28 -5.06
N GLU A 42 16.80 28.19 -5.17
CA GLU A 42 18.13 27.89 -5.71
C GLU A 42 18.87 26.80 -4.93
N GLU A 43 18.91 26.88 -3.59
CA GLU A 43 19.52 25.87 -2.74
C GLU A 43 18.78 24.53 -2.84
N THR A 44 17.45 24.56 -2.78
CA THR A 44 16.58 23.39 -2.91
C THR A 44 16.83 22.64 -4.21
N VAL A 45 16.86 23.36 -5.33
CA VAL A 45 17.15 22.82 -6.66
C VAL A 45 18.53 22.16 -6.68
N PHE A 46 19.56 22.83 -6.14
CA PHE A 46 20.91 22.28 -6.08
C PHE A 46 20.99 20.95 -5.29
N TYR A 47 20.32 20.88 -4.13
CA TYR A 47 20.30 19.65 -3.34
C TYR A 47 19.61 18.50 -4.08
N VAL A 48 18.49 18.77 -4.74
CA VAL A 48 17.76 17.73 -5.48
C VAL A 48 18.53 17.30 -6.74
N GLU A 49 19.20 18.22 -7.45
CA GLU A 49 20.15 17.89 -8.53
C GLU A 49 21.26 16.94 -8.05
N THR A 50 21.75 17.15 -6.83
CA THR A 50 22.78 16.30 -6.21
C THR A 50 22.24 14.90 -5.90
N ILE A 51 21.03 14.79 -5.35
CA ILE A 51 20.36 13.50 -5.10
C ILE A 51 20.15 12.74 -6.42
N LEU A 52 19.74 13.45 -7.48
CA LEU A 52 19.50 12.89 -8.81
C LEU A 52 20.78 12.55 -9.57
N ASN A 53 21.93 13.08 -9.14
CA ASN A 53 23.17 13.09 -9.91
C ASN A 53 22.94 13.60 -11.35
N TYR A 54 22.11 14.64 -11.49
CA TYR A 54 21.69 15.22 -12.76
C TYR A 54 21.57 16.73 -12.63
N SER A 55 22.19 17.48 -13.56
CA SER A 55 22.01 18.92 -13.63
C SER A 55 21.07 19.29 -14.76
N PHE A 56 20.01 20.02 -14.41
CA PHE A 56 18.98 20.47 -15.33
C PHE A 56 19.50 21.60 -16.23
N LYS A 57 19.10 21.56 -17.50
CA LYS A 57 19.28 22.72 -18.39
C LYS A 57 18.32 23.82 -17.97
N ASP A 58 17.02 23.52 -17.85
CA ASP A 58 16.02 24.44 -17.29
C ASP A 58 15.67 24.06 -15.85
N LYS A 59 16.34 24.72 -14.90
CA LYS A 59 16.15 24.53 -13.46
C LYS A 59 14.72 24.85 -12.98
N ARG A 60 13.96 25.64 -13.73
CA ARG A 60 12.57 25.95 -13.39
C ARG A 60 11.65 24.75 -13.52
N LEU A 61 12.02 23.74 -14.34
CA LEU A 61 11.27 22.49 -14.41
C LEU A 61 11.29 21.76 -13.07
N LEU A 62 12.45 21.73 -12.41
CA LEU A 62 12.58 21.13 -11.08
C LEU A 62 11.90 22.00 -10.01
N GLU A 63 11.97 23.33 -10.14
CA GLU A 63 11.21 24.23 -9.27
C GLU A 63 9.69 23.97 -9.36
N GLU A 64 9.13 23.90 -10.57
CA GLU A 64 7.71 23.57 -10.81
C GLU A 64 7.36 22.19 -10.25
N ALA A 65 8.22 21.19 -10.45
CA ALA A 65 8.03 19.83 -9.91
C ALA A 65 7.94 19.80 -8.37
N LEU A 66 8.62 20.72 -7.69
CA LEU A 66 8.65 20.85 -6.24
C LEU A 66 7.63 21.88 -5.71
N THR A 67 6.63 22.27 -6.52
CA THR A 67 5.63 23.27 -6.15
C THR A 67 4.25 22.66 -6.01
N HIS A 68 3.73 22.59 -4.78
CA HIS A 68 2.37 22.12 -4.55
C HIS A 68 1.32 23.17 -4.95
N SER A 69 0.14 22.73 -5.39
CA SER A 69 -0.97 23.59 -5.84
C SER A 69 -1.52 24.57 -4.79
N SER A 70 -1.22 24.37 -3.50
CA SER A 70 -1.56 25.32 -2.44
C SER A 70 -0.64 26.56 -2.41
N HIS A 71 0.47 26.53 -3.14
CA HIS A 71 1.34 27.68 -3.33
C HIS A 71 0.91 28.41 -4.62
N THR A 72 0.04 29.41 -4.47
CA THR A 72 -0.72 30.01 -5.58
C THR A 72 0.07 30.95 -6.49
N ASP A 73 1.24 31.40 -6.03
CA ASP A 73 2.02 32.44 -6.72
C ASP A 73 2.94 31.86 -7.82
N SER A 74 2.83 30.56 -8.11
CA SER A 74 3.66 29.85 -9.08
C SER A 74 2.93 28.67 -9.73
N ALA A 75 3.46 28.20 -10.87
CA ALA A 75 2.98 26.98 -11.51
C ALA A 75 3.15 25.76 -10.58
N SER A 76 2.12 24.92 -10.50
CA SER A 76 2.13 23.73 -9.67
C SER A 76 2.63 22.51 -10.44
N TYR A 77 3.10 21.49 -9.70
CA TYR A 77 3.62 20.25 -10.26
C TYR A 77 2.59 19.45 -11.08
N GLN A 78 1.28 19.78 -11.03
CA GLN A 78 0.20 18.92 -11.53
C GLN A 78 0.30 18.59 -13.02
N ARG A 79 0.80 19.53 -13.83
CA ARG A 79 1.03 19.27 -15.27
C ARG A 79 2.21 18.33 -15.50
N LEU A 80 3.23 18.44 -14.66
CA LEU A 80 4.39 17.54 -14.67
C LEU A 80 3.99 16.16 -14.15
N GLU A 81 3.25 16.05 -13.04
CA GLU A 81 2.67 14.78 -12.53
C GLU A 81 1.96 14.01 -13.66
N PHE A 82 1.06 14.70 -14.38
CA PHE A 82 0.28 14.08 -15.45
C PHE A 82 1.12 13.40 -16.53
N ILE A 83 2.18 14.06 -17.02
CA ILE A 83 3.07 13.45 -18.03
C ILE A 83 4.08 12.49 -17.39
N GLY A 84 4.44 12.72 -16.13
CA GLY A 84 5.36 11.92 -15.33
C GLY A 84 4.87 10.52 -15.09
N ASP A 85 3.61 10.35 -14.70
CA ASP A 85 2.98 9.03 -14.54
C ASP A 85 3.09 8.19 -15.83
N ALA A 86 2.71 8.78 -16.97
CA ALA A 86 2.78 8.11 -18.27
C ALA A 86 4.22 7.78 -18.68
N ALA A 87 5.16 8.73 -18.52
CA ALA A 87 6.55 8.57 -18.91
C ALA A 87 7.27 7.53 -18.02
N LEU A 88 7.13 7.64 -16.70
CA LEU A 88 7.72 6.71 -15.75
C LEU A 88 7.14 5.30 -15.93
N GLY A 89 5.83 5.21 -16.12
CA GLY A 89 5.15 3.95 -16.37
C GLY A 89 5.63 3.26 -17.65
N LEU A 90 5.86 4.00 -18.72
CA LEU A 90 6.40 3.47 -19.97
C LEU A 90 7.88 3.11 -19.84
N ALA A 91 8.69 3.92 -19.16
CA ALA A 91 10.11 3.66 -18.95
C ALA A 91 10.34 2.35 -18.18
N LEU A 92 9.61 2.15 -17.08
CA LEU A 92 9.65 0.89 -16.35
C LEU A 92 9.11 -0.28 -17.19
N SER A 93 8.00 -0.09 -17.90
CA SER A 93 7.43 -1.16 -18.75
C SER A 93 8.44 -1.62 -19.81
N ASN A 94 9.16 -0.69 -20.44
CA ASN A 94 10.22 -1.00 -21.38
C ASN A 94 11.36 -1.77 -20.71
N TYR A 95 11.80 -1.34 -19.53
CA TYR A 95 12.83 -2.05 -18.77
C TYR A 95 12.42 -3.49 -18.46
N VAL A 96 11.23 -3.68 -17.88
CA VAL A 96 10.74 -5.00 -17.48
C VAL A 96 10.51 -5.91 -18.69
N PHE A 97 9.94 -5.38 -19.77
CA PHE A 97 9.72 -6.13 -21.01
C PHE A 97 11.03 -6.65 -21.62
N LEU A 98 12.08 -5.82 -21.61
CA LEU A 98 13.39 -6.21 -22.14
C LEU A 98 14.19 -7.10 -21.18
N ALA A 99 14.11 -6.85 -19.88
CA ALA A 99 14.82 -7.63 -18.86
C ALA A 99 14.26 -9.05 -18.71
N TYR A 100 12.97 -9.25 -18.98
CA TYR A 100 12.28 -10.51 -18.73
C TYR A 100 11.44 -10.98 -19.95
N PRO A 101 12.09 -11.37 -21.06
CA PRO A 101 11.41 -11.69 -22.32
C PRO A 101 10.54 -12.96 -22.28
N GLN A 102 10.63 -13.75 -21.20
CA GLN A 102 9.90 -15.01 -21.03
C GLN A 102 8.64 -14.89 -20.18
N LEU A 103 8.38 -13.72 -19.60
CA LEU A 103 7.21 -13.53 -18.74
C LEU A 103 5.95 -13.29 -19.56
N ASP A 104 4.85 -13.81 -19.04
CA ASP A 104 3.54 -13.56 -19.64
C ASP A 104 3.02 -12.14 -19.31
N PRO A 105 2.02 -11.64 -20.07
CA PRO A 105 1.47 -10.30 -19.85
C PRO A 105 0.94 -10.04 -18.43
N GLY A 106 0.43 -11.05 -17.74
CA GLY A 106 -0.04 -10.93 -16.36
C GLY A 106 1.11 -10.71 -15.38
N GLN A 107 2.19 -11.49 -15.52
CA GLN A 107 3.41 -11.33 -14.72
C GLN A 107 4.08 -9.96 -14.94
N LEU A 108 4.15 -9.48 -16.18
CA LEU A 108 4.66 -8.15 -16.51
C LEU A 108 3.80 -7.05 -15.87
N SER A 109 2.47 -7.22 -15.90
CA SER A 109 1.55 -6.27 -15.25
C SER A 109 1.72 -6.24 -13.74
N LEU A 110 1.97 -7.41 -13.13
CA LEU A 110 2.23 -7.53 -11.70
C LEU A 110 3.54 -6.83 -11.30
N LEU A 111 4.63 -7.07 -12.04
CA LEU A 111 5.90 -6.37 -11.83
C LEU A 111 5.78 -4.86 -11.97
N ARG A 112 5.03 -4.41 -12.98
CA ARG A 112 4.74 -3.00 -13.18
C ARG A 112 4.01 -2.44 -11.96
N ALA A 113 2.91 -3.05 -11.55
CA ALA A 113 2.12 -2.58 -10.40
C ALA A 113 2.93 -2.54 -9.10
N ALA A 114 3.86 -3.47 -8.89
CA ALA A 114 4.72 -3.49 -7.71
C ALA A 114 5.72 -2.32 -7.69
N ASN A 115 6.24 -1.90 -8.84
CA ASN A 115 7.33 -0.93 -8.92
C ASN A 115 6.91 0.53 -9.14
N ILE A 116 5.69 0.79 -9.62
CA ILE A 116 5.17 2.16 -9.88
C ILE A 116 3.76 2.35 -9.29
N SER A 117 3.50 1.81 -8.11
CA SER A 117 2.29 2.15 -7.35
C SER A 117 2.47 3.45 -6.57
N THR A 118 1.37 4.14 -6.25
CA THR A 118 1.39 5.30 -5.35
C THR A 118 2.13 5.01 -4.04
N GLU A 119 1.96 3.80 -3.49
CA GLU A 119 2.66 3.37 -2.27
C GLU A 119 4.18 3.28 -2.49
N LYS A 120 4.61 2.61 -3.56
CA LYS A 120 6.05 2.46 -3.88
C LYS A 120 6.71 3.81 -4.14
N LEU A 121 6.07 4.68 -4.92
CA LEU A 121 6.59 6.01 -5.22
C LEU A 121 6.59 6.91 -3.97
N ALA A 122 5.59 6.80 -3.10
CA ALA A 122 5.61 7.53 -1.83
C ALA A 122 6.77 7.10 -0.93
N ARG A 123 7.10 5.81 -0.87
CA ARG A 123 8.28 5.30 -0.15
C ARG A 123 9.58 5.82 -0.74
N VAL A 124 9.68 5.94 -2.07
CA VAL A 124 10.82 6.58 -2.74
C VAL A 124 10.96 8.03 -2.28
N ALA A 125 9.85 8.78 -2.20
CA ALA A 125 9.86 10.15 -1.71
C ALA A 125 10.32 10.27 -0.25
N VAL A 126 9.90 9.35 0.62
CA VAL A 126 10.34 9.29 2.03
C VAL A 126 11.84 8.96 2.11
N LYS A 127 12.28 7.92 1.39
CA LYS A 127 13.67 7.45 1.36
C LYS A 127 14.66 8.56 0.98
N HIS A 128 14.33 9.35 -0.05
CA HIS A 128 15.18 10.46 -0.50
C HIS A 128 14.84 11.79 0.16
N GLY A 129 13.83 11.80 1.03
CA GLY A 129 13.41 12.99 1.77
C GLY A 129 12.83 14.11 0.91
N PHE A 130 12.26 13.82 -0.27
CA PHE A 130 11.84 14.84 -1.25
C PHE A 130 10.81 15.82 -0.72
N TYR A 131 9.94 15.39 0.20
CA TYR A 131 8.89 16.26 0.76
C TYR A 131 9.45 17.55 1.39
N ARG A 132 10.64 17.50 2.01
CA ARG A 132 11.27 18.68 2.65
C ARG A 132 11.62 19.80 1.67
N PHE A 133 11.72 19.47 0.39
CA PHE A 133 12.09 20.38 -0.70
C PHE A 133 10.86 20.96 -1.39
N VAL A 134 9.65 20.54 -1.00
CA VAL A 134 8.42 21.01 -1.62
C VAL A 134 7.95 22.30 -0.97
N ARG A 135 7.68 23.32 -1.78
CA ARG A 135 6.98 24.51 -1.32
C ARG A 135 5.47 24.27 -1.31
N HIS A 136 4.85 24.45 -0.16
CA HIS A 136 3.41 24.31 0.01
C HIS A 136 2.91 25.18 1.17
N ASN A 137 1.64 25.60 1.10
CA ASN A 137 0.96 26.31 2.19
C ASN A 137 -0.07 25.42 2.92
N ALA A 138 0.00 24.10 2.73
CA ALA A 138 -1.00 23.15 3.23
C ALA A 138 -0.53 22.40 4.48
N VAL A 139 -0.68 23.03 5.66
CA VAL A 139 -0.30 22.47 6.96
C VAL A 139 -0.87 21.05 7.24
N PRO A 140 -2.12 20.70 6.86
CA PRO A 140 -2.66 19.36 7.12
C PRO A 140 -1.95 18.22 6.39
N LEU A 141 -1.04 18.52 5.44
CA LEU A 141 -0.25 17.50 4.76
C LEU A 141 0.92 17.02 5.63
N ASP A 142 1.47 17.89 6.47
CA ASP A 142 2.67 17.61 7.27
C ASP A 142 2.43 16.46 8.24
N ASP A 143 1.29 16.46 8.92
CA ASP A 143 0.92 15.39 9.85
C ASP A 143 0.79 14.04 9.15
N LYS A 144 0.17 14.02 7.96
CA LYS A 144 -0.02 12.79 7.19
C LYS A 144 1.29 12.24 6.63
N VAL A 145 2.16 13.12 6.15
CA VAL A 145 3.47 12.73 5.63
C VAL A 145 4.36 12.24 6.76
N ARG A 146 4.34 12.89 7.92
CA ARG A 146 5.05 12.43 9.11
C ARG A 146 4.56 11.07 9.58
N GLU A 147 3.25 10.88 9.73
CA GLU A 147 2.66 9.59 10.13
C GLU A 147 3.08 8.46 9.18
N PHE A 148 3.02 8.71 7.86
CA PHE A 148 3.46 7.74 6.87
C PHE A 148 4.96 7.47 6.92
N ALA A 149 5.80 8.50 7.06
CA ALA A 149 7.25 8.35 7.14
C ALA A 149 7.69 7.58 8.41
N GLU A 150 7.03 7.83 9.54
CA GLU A 150 7.24 7.09 10.79
C GLU A 150 6.85 5.62 10.61
N ALA A 151 5.69 5.33 10.01
CA ALA A 151 5.25 3.97 9.72
C ALA A 151 6.26 3.23 8.82
N VAL A 152 6.70 3.86 7.72
CA VAL A 152 7.70 3.28 6.81
C VAL A 152 9.03 3.00 7.51
N SER A 153 9.43 3.85 8.47
CA SER A 153 10.69 3.67 9.23
C SER A 153 10.65 2.51 10.22
N GLN A 154 9.47 2.02 10.59
CA GLN A 154 9.28 0.86 11.47
C GLN A 154 9.04 -0.44 10.68
N GLU A 155 8.89 -0.35 9.36
CA GLU A 155 8.69 -1.49 8.49
C GLU A 155 10.03 -2.04 7.99
N ASP A 156 10.08 -3.33 7.69
CA ASP A 156 11.24 -3.94 7.04
C ASP A 156 11.36 -3.41 5.61
N ASP A 157 12.58 -3.07 5.18
CA ASP A 157 12.90 -2.61 3.81
C ASP A 157 12.44 -3.62 2.74
N ALA A 158 12.26 -4.89 3.13
CA ALA A 158 11.76 -5.95 2.26
C ALA A 158 10.25 -5.88 1.97
N ALA A 159 9.47 -4.99 2.59
CA ALA A 159 8.02 -4.93 2.38
C ALA A 159 7.67 -4.52 0.94
N VAL A 160 7.29 -5.52 0.13
CA VAL A 160 6.93 -5.34 -1.28
C VAL A 160 5.57 -4.67 -1.46
N TYR A 161 4.67 -4.84 -0.49
CA TYR A 161 3.25 -4.59 -0.65
C TYR A 161 2.58 -4.01 0.59
N GLY A 162 2.17 -2.74 0.50
CA GLY A 162 1.23 -2.08 1.41
C GLY A 162 1.77 -1.89 2.84
N GLY A 163 1.82 -0.63 3.28
CA GLY A 163 2.13 -0.29 4.66
C GLY A 163 0.94 -0.36 5.60
N SER A 164 1.21 -0.15 6.88
CA SER A 164 0.16 0.00 7.92
C SER A 164 -0.67 1.28 7.76
N VAL A 165 -0.11 2.26 7.04
CA VAL A 165 -0.67 3.59 6.79
C VAL A 165 -0.73 3.82 5.28
N LYS A 166 -1.69 4.62 4.82
CA LYS A 166 -1.78 4.99 3.40
C LYS A 166 -0.79 6.04 3.02
N ALA A 167 -0.08 5.77 1.93
CA ALA A 167 0.68 6.76 1.22
C ALA A 167 -0.14 8.03 0.93
N PRO A 168 0.30 9.20 1.46
CA PRO A 168 -0.17 10.49 1.01
C PRO A 168 0.12 10.65 -0.49
N LYS A 169 -0.93 10.92 -1.29
CA LYS A 169 -0.81 10.98 -2.77
C LYS A 169 0.28 11.96 -3.22
N ILE A 170 0.42 13.09 -2.52
CA ILE A 170 1.44 14.09 -2.78
C ILE A 170 2.85 13.51 -2.88
N LEU A 171 3.21 12.50 -2.08
CA LEU A 171 4.54 11.89 -2.12
C LEU A 171 4.80 11.18 -3.45
N ALA A 172 3.80 10.48 -3.99
CA ALA A 172 3.90 9.88 -5.31
C ALA A 172 3.93 10.96 -6.40
N ASP A 173 3.05 11.96 -6.30
CA ASP A 173 2.96 13.05 -7.28
C ASP A 173 4.29 13.81 -7.43
N ILE A 174 5.03 14.02 -6.33
CA ILE A 174 6.36 14.66 -6.34
C ILE A 174 7.38 13.82 -7.12
N VAL A 175 7.35 12.50 -6.92
CA VAL A 175 8.29 11.59 -7.61
C VAL A 175 7.98 11.56 -9.11
N GLU A 176 6.70 11.54 -9.48
CA GLU A 176 6.24 11.63 -10.86
C GLU A 176 6.57 12.97 -11.49
N SER A 177 6.40 14.09 -10.76
CA SER A 177 6.71 15.42 -11.27
C SER A 177 8.21 15.64 -11.47
N ILE A 178 9.07 15.09 -10.61
CA ILE A 178 10.53 15.10 -10.79
C ILE A 178 10.92 14.27 -12.02
N ALA A 179 10.32 13.08 -12.19
CA ALA A 179 10.53 12.27 -13.39
C ALA A 179 10.12 13.03 -14.66
N ALA A 180 8.99 13.73 -14.63
CA ALA A 180 8.54 14.57 -15.73
C ALA A 180 9.47 15.75 -16.02
N ALA A 181 9.97 16.43 -14.98
CA ALA A 181 10.93 17.51 -15.15
C ALA A 181 12.18 17.02 -15.91
N ILE A 182 12.73 15.87 -15.53
CA ILE A 182 13.85 15.25 -16.25
C ILE A 182 13.44 14.91 -17.68
N TYR A 183 12.28 14.27 -17.86
CA TYR A 183 11.77 13.85 -19.17
C TYR A 183 11.64 15.03 -20.15
N VAL A 184 11.14 16.17 -19.68
CA VAL A 184 11.04 17.40 -20.48
C VAL A 184 12.43 17.98 -20.76
N ASP A 185 13.32 18.04 -19.76
CA ASP A 185 14.67 18.61 -19.89
C ASP A 185 15.60 17.82 -20.83
N VAL A 186 15.37 16.50 -20.91
CA VAL A 186 16.04 15.60 -21.88
C VAL A 186 15.31 15.53 -23.24
N ASN A 187 14.36 16.43 -23.50
CA ASN A 187 13.60 16.54 -24.75
C ASN A 187 12.82 15.25 -25.07
N PHE A 188 12.09 14.74 -24.09
CA PHE A 188 11.22 13.57 -24.18
C PHE A 188 11.96 12.26 -24.56
N ASP A 189 13.26 12.18 -24.25
CA ASP A 189 14.05 10.95 -24.39
C ASP A 189 13.84 10.02 -23.19
N LEU A 190 13.02 8.99 -23.41
CA LEU A 190 12.65 8.00 -22.40
C LEU A 190 13.85 7.18 -21.88
N GLN A 191 14.84 6.91 -22.73
CA GLN A 191 16.02 6.14 -22.33
C GLN A 191 16.90 6.96 -21.38
N ARG A 192 17.09 8.25 -21.68
CA ARG A 192 17.81 9.17 -20.78
C ARG A 192 17.07 9.35 -19.46
N LEU A 193 15.75 9.53 -19.50
CA LEU A 193 14.93 9.56 -18.29
C LEU A 193 15.20 8.33 -17.43
N TRP A 194 15.13 7.14 -18.01
CA TRP A 194 15.37 5.89 -17.28
C TRP A 194 16.76 5.82 -16.67
N VAL A 195 17.81 6.16 -17.42
CA VAL A 195 19.20 6.13 -16.92
C VAL A 195 19.40 7.05 -15.72
N ILE A 196 18.82 8.24 -15.76
CA ILE A 196 18.93 9.23 -14.67
C ILE A 196 18.09 8.80 -13.47
N PHE A 197 16.84 8.41 -13.71
CA PHE A 197 15.84 8.25 -12.65
C PHE A 197 15.88 6.87 -11.97
N ARG A 198 16.31 5.82 -12.67
CA ARG A 198 16.26 4.43 -12.17
C ARG A 198 16.90 4.24 -10.80
N GLY A 199 18.00 4.95 -10.52
CA GLY A 199 18.73 4.83 -9.26
C GLY A 199 17.87 5.21 -8.04
N LEU A 200 16.88 6.11 -8.23
CA LEU A 200 15.95 6.48 -7.17
C LEU A 200 14.96 5.38 -6.82
N LEU A 201 14.59 4.54 -7.80
CA LEU A 201 13.61 3.46 -7.64
C LEU A 201 14.20 2.21 -7.00
N GLU A 202 15.54 2.12 -6.91
CA GLU A 202 16.21 0.95 -6.36
C GLU A 202 15.93 0.74 -4.86
N PRO A 203 15.73 -0.51 -4.40
CA PRO A 203 15.74 -1.73 -5.21
C PRO A 203 14.46 -1.88 -6.05
N ILE A 204 14.65 -2.25 -7.32
CA ILE A 204 13.55 -2.67 -8.21
C ILE A 204 13.06 -4.06 -7.79
N ILE A 205 11.76 -4.16 -7.52
CA ILE A 205 11.08 -5.39 -7.13
C ILE A 205 11.08 -6.37 -8.31
N THR A 206 11.56 -7.58 -8.07
CA THR A 206 11.63 -8.68 -9.03
C THR A 206 10.50 -9.70 -8.80
N LEU A 207 10.29 -10.62 -9.74
CA LEU A 207 9.28 -11.66 -9.57
C LEU A 207 9.60 -12.60 -8.42
N ASP A 208 10.87 -12.82 -8.11
CA ASP A 208 11.24 -13.71 -7.03
C ASP A 208 10.94 -13.06 -5.68
N ASP A 209 11.11 -11.74 -5.56
CA ASP A 209 10.62 -10.97 -4.40
C ASP A 209 9.09 -11.11 -4.27
N LEU A 210 8.36 -11.02 -5.39
CA LEU A 210 6.90 -11.19 -5.39
C LEU A 210 6.46 -12.61 -5.02
N LYS A 211 7.24 -13.64 -5.36
CA LYS A 211 6.96 -15.03 -5.00
C LYS A 211 7.28 -15.31 -3.54
N GLN A 212 8.34 -14.70 -3.01
CA GLN A 212 8.71 -14.80 -1.60
C GLN A 212 7.71 -14.05 -0.70
N GLN A 213 7.17 -12.93 -1.20
CA GLN A 213 6.17 -12.12 -0.50
C GLN A 213 4.92 -11.89 -1.37
N PRO A 214 4.11 -12.94 -1.63
CA PRO A 214 2.93 -12.79 -2.45
C PRO A 214 1.91 -11.89 -1.78
N GLN A 215 1.20 -11.08 -2.56
CA GLN A 215 0.08 -10.28 -2.07
C GLN A 215 -0.94 -11.20 -1.38
N PRO A 216 -1.25 -10.98 -0.08
CA PRO A 216 -2.15 -11.83 0.68
C PRO A 216 -3.52 -12.04 0.03
N VAL A 217 -4.07 -10.99 -0.60
CA VAL A 217 -5.35 -11.08 -1.31
C VAL A 217 -5.23 -12.02 -2.51
N THR A 218 -4.24 -11.83 -3.37
CA THR A 218 -4.02 -12.67 -4.56
C THR A 218 -3.74 -14.11 -4.17
N LEU A 219 -2.87 -14.33 -3.18
CA LEU A 219 -2.53 -15.67 -2.69
C LEU A 219 -3.77 -16.40 -2.15
N LEU A 220 -4.65 -15.70 -1.43
CA LEU A 220 -5.91 -16.27 -0.94
C LEU A 220 -6.79 -16.76 -2.09
N PHE A 221 -6.96 -15.94 -3.13
CA PHE A 221 -7.73 -16.33 -4.31
C PHE A 221 -7.11 -17.55 -5.01
N GLU A 222 -5.78 -17.55 -5.21
CA GLU A 222 -5.07 -18.65 -5.86
C GLU A 222 -5.19 -19.98 -5.09
N LEU A 223 -4.99 -19.95 -3.75
CA LEU A 223 -5.08 -21.14 -2.91
C LEU A 223 -6.48 -21.74 -2.92
N CYS A 224 -7.51 -20.91 -2.77
CA CYS A 224 -8.89 -21.38 -2.80
C CYS A 224 -9.29 -21.88 -4.19
N GLN A 225 -8.89 -21.18 -5.27
CA GLN A 225 -9.19 -21.60 -6.63
C GLN A 225 -8.54 -22.95 -6.97
N LYS A 226 -7.29 -23.20 -6.54
CA LYS A 226 -6.62 -24.50 -6.71
C LYS A 226 -7.37 -25.64 -6.03
N GLN A 227 -8.14 -25.35 -4.99
CA GLN A 227 -8.96 -26.33 -4.28
C GLN A 227 -10.42 -26.37 -4.77
N GLY A 228 -10.75 -25.62 -5.83
CA GLY A 228 -12.10 -25.54 -6.37
C GLY A 228 -13.08 -24.76 -5.48
N LYS A 229 -12.57 -23.93 -4.56
CA LYS A 229 -13.38 -23.11 -3.65
C LYS A 229 -13.58 -21.70 -4.18
N GLN A 230 -14.75 -21.11 -3.93
CA GLN A 230 -15.07 -19.73 -4.28
C GLN A 230 -14.75 -18.79 -3.11
N VAL A 231 -14.03 -17.70 -3.39
CA VAL A 231 -13.71 -16.66 -2.39
C VAL A 231 -14.50 -15.40 -2.66
N ASP A 232 -15.16 -14.88 -1.62
CA ASP A 232 -15.84 -13.59 -1.63
C ASP A 232 -15.32 -12.69 -0.51
N ILE A 233 -14.91 -11.46 -0.84
CA ILE A 233 -14.51 -10.46 0.14
C ILE A 233 -15.56 -9.35 0.21
N LYS A 234 -16.37 -9.37 1.27
CA LYS A 234 -17.38 -8.34 1.53
C LYS A 234 -16.78 -7.26 2.42
N HIS A 235 -17.14 -6.01 2.18
CA HIS A 235 -16.66 -4.90 3.01
C HIS A 235 -17.78 -3.91 3.27
N TRP A 236 -17.77 -3.32 4.46
CA TRP A 236 -18.72 -2.29 4.86
C TRP A 236 -18.04 -1.31 5.82
N ARG A 237 -18.63 -0.13 5.96
CA ARG A 237 -18.15 0.89 6.89
C ARG A 237 -18.83 0.71 8.24
N ALA A 238 -18.03 0.59 9.29
CA ALA A 238 -18.47 0.53 10.68
C ALA A 238 -17.89 1.73 11.45
N LYS A 239 -18.73 2.75 11.68
CA LYS A 239 -18.32 4.03 12.29
C LYS A 239 -17.18 4.69 11.51
N THR A 240 -15.99 4.75 12.09
CA THR A 240 -14.77 5.37 11.54
C THR A 240 -13.89 4.39 10.77
N LYS A 241 -14.14 3.08 10.88
CA LYS A 241 -13.32 2.03 10.24
C LYS A 241 -14.10 1.31 9.16
N THR A 242 -13.40 0.87 8.12
CA THR A 242 -13.86 -0.11 7.15
C THR A 242 -13.53 -1.51 7.66
N ILE A 243 -14.50 -2.40 7.62
CA ILE A 243 -14.32 -3.81 7.94
C ILE A 243 -14.44 -4.59 6.62
N ALA A 244 -13.48 -5.47 6.37
CA ALA A 244 -13.54 -6.45 5.29
C ALA A 244 -13.62 -7.85 5.90
N SER A 245 -14.46 -8.71 5.33
CA SER A 245 -14.63 -10.09 5.74
C SER A 245 -14.49 -11.02 4.54
N VAL A 246 -13.68 -12.06 4.73
CA VAL A 246 -13.44 -13.12 3.76
C VAL A 246 -14.41 -14.26 4.02
N PHE A 247 -15.07 -14.69 2.95
CA PHE A 247 -15.92 -15.86 2.90
C PHE A 247 -15.37 -16.85 1.88
N VAL A 248 -15.37 -18.13 2.21
CA VAL A 248 -14.97 -19.22 1.31
C VAL A 248 -16.14 -20.20 1.22
N ASP A 249 -16.66 -20.43 0.02
CA ASP A 249 -17.88 -21.23 -0.24
C ASP A 249 -19.09 -20.79 0.61
N GLY A 250 -19.18 -19.49 0.90
CA GLY A 250 -20.22 -18.88 1.73
C GLY A 250 -19.97 -18.93 3.24
N GLU A 251 -18.93 -19.64 3.70
CA GLU A 251 -18.56 -19.71 5.11
C GLU A 251 -17.62 -18.57 5.51
N PHE A 252 -17.85 -17.96 6.67
CA PHE A 252 -17.00 -16.90 7.19
C PHE A 252 -15.66 -17.46 7.69
N ILE A 253 -14.55 -16.94 7.16
CA ILE A 253 -13.20 -17.35 7.57
C ILE A 253 -12.57 -16.33 8.52
N ALA A 254 -12.46 -15.09 8.07
CA ALA A 254 -11.75 -14.04 8.78
C ALA A 254 -12.27 -12.65 8.44
N SER A 255 -11.93 -11.69 9.29
CA SER A 255 -12.17 -10.28 9.03
C SER A 255 -10.94 -9.45 9.41
N GLY A 256 -10.80 -8.32 8.73
CA GLY A 256 -9.80 -7.30 8.98
C GLY A 256 -10.46 -5.94 9.03
N SER A 257 -9.84 -5.00 9.76
CA SER A 257 -10.32 -3.64 9.83
C SER A 257 -9.20 -2.62 9.65
N SER A 258 -9.54 -1.49 9.05
CA SER A 258 -8.68 -0.33 8.88
C SER A 258 -9.58 0.88 8.59
N ASP A 259 -9.08 2.10 8.79
CA ASP A 259 -9.68 3.32 8.24
C ASP A 259 -9.91 3.27 6.72
N GLN A 260 -9.23 2.35 6.03
CA GLN A 260 -9.24 2.23 4.59
C GLN A 260 -9.65 0.86 4.07
N LYS A 261 -10.34 0.90 2.94
CA LYS A 261 -10.89 -0.27 2.28
C LYS A 261 -9.82 -1.27 1.85
N GLU A 262 -8.76 -0.82 1.18
CA GLU A 262 -7.78 -1.75 0.60
C GLU A 262 -6.89 -2.37 1.69
N ILE A 263 -6.50 -1.61 2.72
CA ILE A 263 -5.79 -2.14 3.90
C ILE A 263 -6.70 -3.10 4.70
N ALA A 264 -7.99 -2.78 4.86
CA ALA A 264 -8.93 -3.68 5.53
C ALA A 264 -9.03 -5.03 4.81
N LYS A 265 -9.11 -5.04 3.48
CA LYS A 265 -9.10 -6.28 2.67
C LYS A 265 -7.78 -7.04 2.81
N LEU A 266 -6.65 -6.33 2.76
CA LEU A 266 -5.32 -6.92 2.94
C LEU A 266 -5.22 -7.63 4.29
N ASN A 267 -5.63 -6.96 5.38
CA ASN A 267 -5.65 -7.52 6.73
C ASN A 267 -6.59 -8.73 6.83
N ALA A 268 -7.78 -8.64 6.23
CA ALA A 268 -8.74 -9.75 6.22
C ALA A 268 -8.19 -10.97 5.47
N ALA A 269 -7.47 -10.75 4.37
CA ALA A 269 -6.85 -11.82 3.60
C ALA A 269 -5.64 -12.44 4.33
N LYS A 270 -4.78 -11.63 4.98
CA LYS A 270 -3.69 -12.13 5.84
C LYS A 270 -4.22 -13.07 6.92
N GLU A 271 -5.27 -12.64 7.62
CA GLU A 271 -5.90 -13.44 8.67
C GLU A 271 -6.59 -14.70 8.10
N ALA A 272 -7.24 -14.59 6.93
CA ALA A 272 -7.85 -15.75 6.28
C ALA A 272 -6.81 -16.81 5.88
N LEU A 273 -5.70 -16.39 5.29
CA LEU A 273 -4.59 -17.27 4.92
C LEU A 273 -4.03 -18.01 6.14
N HIS A 274 -3.85 -17.30 7.25
CA HIS A 274 -3.41 -17.89 8.50
C HIS A 274 -4.38 -18.96 9.02
N LYS A 275 -5.70 -18.74 8.92
CA LYS A 275 -6.69 -19.76 9.33
C LYS A 275 -6.80 -20.93 8.37
N LEU A 276 -6.65 -20.69 7.07
CA LEU A 276 -6.74 -21.73 6.05
C LEU A 276 -5.50 -22.64 6.05
N SER A 277 -4.32 -22.11 6.40
CA SER A 277 -3.11 -22.92 6.54
C SER A 277 -3.22 -23.97 7.66
N HIS A 278 -3.99 -23.70 8.71
CA HIS A 278 -4.19 -24.63 9.84
C HIS A 278 -5.29 -25.68 9.59
N SER A 279 -6.17 -25.47 8.60
CA SER A 279 -7.35 -26.31 8.37
C SER A 279 -7.27 -27.19 7.11
N MET A 280 -6.17 -27.10 6.36
CA MET A 280 -6.00 -27.81 5.09
C MET A 280 -4.75 -28.70 5.12
N PRO A 281 -4.83 -30.00 4.75
CA PRO A 281 -3.64 -30.81 4.53
C PRO A 281 -3.03 -30.35 3.21
N ILE A 282 -2.08 -29.43 3.26
CA ILE A 282 -1.40 -28.99 2.05
C ILE A 282 -0.10 -29.76 1.90
N SER A 283 -0.03 -30.62 0.88
CA SER A 283 1.25 -30.96 0.25
C SER A 283 1.72 -29.76 -0.57
N VAL A 284 2.29 -28.76 0.11
CA VAL A 284 3.01 -27.67 -0.56
C VAL A 284 4.42 -28.14 -0.83
N GLY A 285 4.71 -28.55 -2.06
CA GLY A 285 6.05 -28.33 -2.61
C GLY A 285 6.17 -26.82 -2.86
N MET A 286 7.13 -26.16 -2.21
CA MET A 286 7.38 -24.71 -2.11
C MET A 286 6.79 -24.01 -0.87
N PHE A 287 7.29 -24.36 0.31
CA PHE A 287 7.34 -23.47 1.47
C PHE A 287 8.53 -23.88 2.33
N GLU A 288 9.74 -23.53 1.90
CA GLU A 288 10.86 -23.36 2.82
C GLU A 288 11.36 -21.93 2.67
N VAL A 289 11.73 -21.33 3.81
CA VAL A 289 12.03 -19.90 4.06
C VAL A 289 10.81 -19.06 4.48
N PHE A 290 10.27 -19.39 5.66
CA PHE A 290 10.22 -18.53 6.86
C PHE A 290 9.94 -19.46 8.06
N ASN A 291 10.86 -20.39 8.30
CA ASN A 291 11.02 -21.00 9.62
C ASN A 291 12.14 -20.22 10.31
N ASP A 292 11.72 -19.19 11.03
CA ASP A 292 12.37 -18.61 12.21
C ASP A 292 11.28 -17.72 12.82
N THR A 293 10.18 -18.28 13.33
CA THR A 293 10.15 -18.93 14.64
C THR A 293 9.46 -20.28 14.62
N ASP A 294 10.30 -21.29 14.79
CA ASP A 294 9.96 -22.67 15.08
C ASP A 294 8.95 -22.79 16.24
N GLY A 295 7.95 -23.67 16.08
CA GLY A 295 7.25 -24.27 17.20
C GLY A 295 5.79 -23.86 17.44
N ASN A 296 4.89 -24.71 16.95
CA ASN A 296 3.63 -25.03 17.63
C ASN A 296 3.89 -25.66 19.02
N PHE A 297 4.57 -24.93 19.91
CA PHE A 297 4.71 -25.28 21.32
C PHE A 297 3.63 -24.52 22.07
N GLU A 298 2.54 -25.22 22.38
CA GLU A 298 1.72 -24.83 23.52
C GLU A 298 2.65 -24.63 24.70
N ILE A 299 2.64 -23.43 25.28
CA ILE A 299 3.46 -23.15 26.44
C ILE A 299 2.96 -24.07 27.56
N GLU A 300 3.75 -25.09 27.90
CA GLU A 300 3.38 -25.97 29.00
C GLU A 300 3.30 -25.14 30.29
N GLY A 301 2.17 -25.25 30.99
CA GLY A 301 1.86 -24.43 32.15
C GLY A 301 1.56 -22.95 31.85
N ALA A 302 1.17 -22.60 30.62
CA ALA A 302 0.74 -21.25 30.23
C ALA A 302 -0.26 -20.62 31.21
N LYS A 303 -1.22 -21.40 31.72
CA LYS A 303 -2.21 -20.89 32.70
C LYS A 303 -1.53 -20.33 33.96
N GLN A 304 -0.49 -21.01 34.45
CA GLN A 304 0.29 -20.58 35.61
C GLN A 304 1.20 -19.39 35.25
N LYS A 305 1.89 -19.45 34.11
CA LYS A 305 2.76 -18.36 33.63
C LYS A 305 1.99 -17.06 33.42
N LEU A 306 0.78 -17.12 32.85
CA LEU A 306 -0.08 -15.95 32.66
C LEU A 306 -0.51 -15.35 34.00
N HIS A 307 -0.82 -16.19 34.99
CA HIS A 307 -1.10 -15.72 36.35
C HIS A 307 0.11 -15.00 36.97
N GLU A 308 1.33 -15.52 36.80
CA GLU A 308 2.57 -14.88 37.26
C GLU A 308 2.82 -13.52 36.58
N ILE A 309 2.52 -13.40 35.27
CA ILE A 309 2.60 -12.15 34.52
C ILE A 309 1.63 -11.11 35.09
N CYS A 310 0.36 -11.49 35.31
CA CYS A 310 -0.63 -10.60 35.92
C CYS A 310 -0.18 -10.13 37.32
N CYS A 311 0.39 -11.02 38.14
CA CYS A 311 0.94 -10.65 39.45
C CYS A 311 2.10 -9.65 39.34
N LYS A 312 3.05 -9.86 38.42
CA LYS A 312 4.19 -8.95 38.22
C LYS A 312 3.75 -7.57 37.75
N LYS A 313 2.77 -7.51 36.83
CA LYS A 313 2.23 -6.24 36.27
C LYS A 313 1.14 -5.60 37.15
N LYS A 314 0.86 -6.18 38.33
CA LYS A 314 -0.23 -5.75 39.24
C LYS A 314 -1.62 -5.71 38.60
N TRP A 315 -1.87 -6.56 37.62
CA TRP A 315 -3.19 -6.73 37.00
C TRP A 315 -4.07 -7.70 37.81
N PRO A 316 -5.40 -7.57 37.74
CA PRO A 316 -6.32 -8.58 38.24
C PRO A 316 -6.04 -9.96 37.66
N LYS A 317 -6.43 -11.00 38.40
CA LYS A 317 -6.20 -12.40 37.99
C LYS A 317 -6.93 -12.71 36.66
N PRO A 318 -6.33 -13.52 35.78
CA PRO A 318 -6.97 -13.94 34.55
C PRO A 318 -8.24 -14.75 34.84
N THR A 319 -9.32 -14.40 34.16
CA THR A 319 -10.62 -15.08 34.28
C THR A 319 -10.80 -16.00 33.09
N TYR A 320 -11.12 -17.27 33.33
CA TYR A 320 -11.33 -18.27 32.30
C TYR A 320 -12.81 -18.66 32.22
N LYS A 321 -13.30 -18.87 31.00
CA LYS A 321 -14.67 -19.37 30.76
C LYS A 321 -14.64 -20.44 29.67
N ILE A 322 -15.50 -21.44 29.79
CA ILE A 322 -15.71 -22.43 28.73
C ILE A 322 -16.80 -21.90 27.82
N GLU A 323 -16.44 -21.64 26.58
CA GLU A 323 -17.34 -21.07 25.56
C GLU A 323 -18.00 -22.16 24.71
N LYS A 324 -17.35 -23.32 24.55
CA LYS A 324 -17.95 -24.51 23.93
C LYS A 324 -17.64 -25.76 24.75
N ASP A 325 -18.66 -26.58 24.94
CA ASP A 325 -18.60 -27.96 25.45
C ASP A 325 -19.55 -28.78 24.56
N GLU A 326 -19.02 -29.26 23.44
CA GLU A 326 -19.78 -29.94 22.41
C GLU A 326 -19.15 -31.30 22.09
N GLY A 327 -19.96 -32.24 21.62
CA GLY A 327 -19.53 -33.57 21.21
C GLY A 327 -20.05 -34.70 22.11
N PRO A 328 -20.01 -35.94 21.61
CA PRO A 328 -20.42 -37.11 22.36
C PRO A 328 -19.46 -37.38 23.53
N ALA A 329 -19.91 -38.10 24.56
CA ALA A 329 -19.11 -38.33 25.78
C ALA A 329 -17.72 -38.96 25.54
N HIS A 330 -17.52 -39.63 24.40
CA HIS A 330 -16.26 -40.25 23.99
C HIS A 330 -15.37 -39.37 23.10
N ASP A 331 -15.85 -38.19 22.68
CA ASP A 331 -15.12 -37.23 21.85
C ASP A 331 -15.57 -35.80 22.16
N LYS A 332 -15.49 -35.44 23.45
CA LYS A 332 -15.83 -34.10 23.91
C LYS A 332 -14.76 -33.10 23.50
N LYS A 333 -15.21 -31.95 22.99
CA LYS A 333 -14.37 -30.83 22.61
C LYS A 333 -14.70 -29.60 23.44
N PHE A 334 -13.67 -28.98 23.97
CA PHE A 334 -13.75 -27.81 24.83
C PHE A 334 -13.02 -26.64 24.19
N VAL A 335 -13.66 -25.47 24.20
CA VAL A 335 -13.04 -24.19 23.86
C VAL A 335 -13.12 -23.30 25.08
N SER A 336 -11.98 -22.78 25.51
CA SER A 336 -11.91 -21.84 26.64
C SER A 336 -11.51 -20.45 26.15
N SER A 337 -12.07 -19.42 26.78
CA SER A 337 -11.63 -18.04 26.68
C SER A 337 -10.89 -17.62 27.95
N VAL A 338 -9.97 -16.66 27.80
CA VAL A 338 -9.29 -15.99 28.91
C VAL A 338 -9.42 -14.48 28.77
N GLN A 339 -9.71 -13.83 29.89
CA GLN A 339 -9.88 -12.39 29.99
C GLN A 339 -8.95 -11.81 31.07
N ILE A 340 -8.22 -10.75 30.74
CA ILE A 340 -7.41 -9.98 31.69
C ILE A 340 -7.79 -8.50 31.60
N ALA A 341 -7.95 -7.87 32.76
CA ALA A 341 -8.11 -6.42 32.84
C ALA A 341 -6.71 -5.79 32.96
N THR A 342 -6.38 -4.91 32.03
CA THR A 342 -5.13 -4.13 32.02
C THR A 342 -5.43 -2.65 32.24
N THR A 343 -4.39 -1.82 32.34
CA THR A 343 -4.53 -0.36 32.44
C THR A 343 -5.18 0.27 31.20
N ASP A 344 -4.99 -0.35 30.03
CA ASP A 344 -5.44 0.18 28.73
C ASP A 344 -6.75 -0.44 28.24
N GLY A 345 -7.34 -1.34 29.04
CA GLY A 345 -8.61 -1.98 28.73
C GLY A 345 -8.61 -3.46 29.08
N VAL A 346 -9.64 -4.15 28.58
CA VAL A 346 -9.84 -5.59 28.81
C VAL A 346 -9.32 -6.35 27.59
N LEU A 347 -8.34 -7.22 27.78
CA LEU A 347 -7.88 -8.14 26.76
C LEU A 347 -8.65 -9.45 26.89
N PHE A 348 -9.02 -10.01 25.73
CA PHE A 348 -9.79 -11.24 25.61
C PHE A 348 -9.18 -12.11 24.52
N MET A 349 -8.94 -13.38 24.82
CA MET A 349 -8.46 -14.38 23.87
C MET A 349 -9.28 -15.65 23.97
N MET A 350 -9.48 -16.33 22.85
CA MET A 350 -10.16 -17.62 22.77
C MET A 350 -9.14 -18.67 22.31
N GLY A 351 -9.05 -19.77 23.05
CA GLY A 351 -8.22 -20.92 22.73
C GLY A 351 -8.81 -21.79 21.62
N GLU A 352 -8.02 -22.74 21.14
CA GLU A 352 -8.46 -23.74 20.18
C GLU A 352 -9.23 -24.88 20.84
N GLU A 353 -9.90 -25.71 20.03
CA GLU A 353 -10.60 -26.92 20.49
C GLU A 353 -9.63 -27.94 21.08
N LYS A 354 -9.86 -28.35 22.33
CA LYS A 354 -9.10 -29.41 23.01
C LYS A 354 -10.01 -30.48 23.59
N SER A 355 -9.46 -31.69 23.76
CA SER A 355 -10.18 -32.83 24.33
C SER A 355 -10.36 -32.75 25.85
N ARG A 356 -9.67 -31.82 26.53
CA ARG A 356 -9.75 -31.61 27.98
C ARG A 356 -9.87 -30.14 28.31
N VAL A 357 -10.72 -29.81 29.29
CA VAL A 357 -10.90 -28.45 29.81
C VAL A 357 -9.57 -27.80 30.22
N LYS A 358 -8.70 -28.55 30.93
CA LYS A 358 -7.39 -28.05 31.36
C LYS A 358 -6.52 -27.61 30.18
N ASP A 359 -6.56 -28.36 29.09
CA ASP A 359 -5.75 -28.10 27.90
C ASP A 359 -6.34 -26.94 27.11
N ALA A 360 -7.68 -26.82 27.05
CA ALA A 360 -8.37 -25.68 26.44
C ALA A 360 -8.04 -24.36 27.16
N GLU A 361 -8.06 -24.35 28.50
CA GLU A 361 -7.67 -23.18 29.30
C GLU A 361 -6.18 -22.84 29.13
N ASN A 362 -5.31 -23.86 29.08
CA ASN A 362 -3.88 -23.66 28.86
C ASN A 362 -3.58 -23.12 27.46
N CYS A 363 -4.32 -23.58 26.45
CA CYS A 363 -4.27 -23.08 25.09
C CYS A 363 -4.68 -21.59 25.04
N ALA A 364 -5.83 -21.23 25.62
CA ALA A 364 -6.27 -19.83 25.70
C ALA A 364 -5.23 -18.94 26.41
N ALA A 365 -4.63 -19.43 27.50
CA ALA A 365 -3.56 -18.73 28.21
C ALA A 365 -2.30 -18.55 27.35
N SER A 366 -1.93 -19.56 26.56
CA SER A 366 -0.73 -19.51 25.71
C SER A 366 -0.86 -18.46 24.61
N LEU A 367 -2.04 -18.36 23.99
CA LEU A 367 -2.33 -17.34 22.98
C LEU A 367 -2.35 -15.94 23.60
N MET A 368 -2.89 -15.78 24.82
CA MET A 368 -2.84 -14.51 25.54
C MET A 368 -1.40 -14.09 25.88
N ILE A 369 -0.53 -15.02 26.29
CA ILE A 369 0.88 -14.71 26.55
C ILE A 369 1.58 -14.23 25.27
N ARG A 370 1.37 -14.92 24.15
CA ARG A 370 1.95 -14.52 22.85
C ARG A 370 1.45 -13.14 22.42
N ALA A 371 0.14 -12.92 22.50
CA ALA A 371 -0.44 -11.61 22.20
C ALA A 371 0.16 -10.49 23.08
N LEU A 372 0.41 -10.76 24.37
CA LEU A 372 1.08 -9.81 25.27
C LEU A 372 2.55 -9.55 24.89
N GLN A 373 3.26 -10.55 24.36
CA GLN A 373 4.66 -10.43 23.90
C GLN A 373 4.76 -9.60 22.62
N GLU A 374 3.85 -9.80 21.67
CA GLU A 374 3.81 -9.08 20.40
C GLU A 374 3.35 -7.62 20.57
N SER A 375 2.56 -7.34 21.60
CA SER A 375 1.89 -6.05 21.80
C SER A 375 2.64 -5.09 22.73
N THR A 376 3.94 -5.29 23.01
CA THR A 376 4.74 -4.47 23.96
C THR A 376 4.16 -4.34 25.38
N TYR A 377 3.24 -5.22 25.78
CA TYR A 377 2.67 -5.23 27.14
C TYR A 377 3.57 -5.94 28.16
N LEU A 378 4.47 -6.81 27.70
CA LEU A 378 5.38 -7.62 28.52
C LEU A 378 6.73 -6.96 28.76
#